data_AF-A0A482T779-F1
#
_entry.id   AF-A0A482T779-F1
#
_cell.length_a   1.000
_cell.length_b   1.000
_cell.length_c   1.000
_cell.angle_alpha   90.00
_cell.angle_beta   90.00
_cell.angle_gamma   90.00
#
_symmetry.space_group_name_H-M   'P 1'
#
loop_
_entity.id
_entity.type
_entity.pdbx_description
1 polymer ?
#
loop_
_entity_poly.entity_id
_entity_poly.type
_entity_poly.pdbx_seq_one_letter_code
_entity_poly.pdbx_strand_id
1 'polypeptide(L)'
;MVLSVMVAPVAASHRSSNFDVETSDERVELDGDDFDIEFRSDGRVEIEGDDFDIELDGDRIDLESDDVEVEINSNEIEVEGRSGSLTLDVEYNGNDLEVDSDDFEIERKNGEYDVESDNENLDIESDGDRVEIEGDEFDIEFDGDTIEIQTDDFDVEIDADGDIEVETNDFDFEYDGSTLDLESDDFDVEFNGDRIEVEGDDGDFEFTLDTDDNGNVVFDGGRDVDIELDDIEVERDNDRAEVETDDLDFESDDDRVDVEGDDFEIERDGDRAEVESDDLEFDSDDGRVEFEFDGSGGIDIEIRDGRVEVEIDDHDIEHDGDSLEVETDDFDFESDDDRTEFEDDDHDIEHDGGDLDVEHDDLDFESD
;
A
#
# COMPACT_ATOMS: atom_id res chain seq x y z
N MET A 1 31.81 -8.60 6.29
CA MET A 1 31.38 -7.83 5.11
C MET A 1 29.96 -7.47 5.47
N VAL A 2 29.69 -6.22 5.85
CA VAL A 2 28.35 -5.83 6.34
C VAL A 2 27.56 -5.50 5.08
N LEU A 3 26.64 -6.39 4.72
CA LEU A 3 25.68 -6.16 3.67
C LEU A 3 24.62 -5.24 4.27
N SER A 4 24.76 -3.92 4.09
CA SER A 4 23.64 -3.01 4.29
C SER A 4 22.75 -3.16 3.08
N VAL A 5 21.62 -3.85 3.25
CA VAL A 5 20.47 -3.66 2.40
C VAL A 5 19.91 -2.30 2.79
N MET A 6 20.18 -1.30 1.95
CA MET A 6 19.36 -0.10 1.92
C MET A 6 18.08 -0.51 1.21
N VAL A 7 17.00 -0.69 1.96
CA VAL A 7 15.66 -0.58 1.38
C VAL A 7 15.53 0.88 0.99
N ALA A 8 15.77 1.19 -0.29
CA ALA A 8 15.36 2.45 -0.85
C ALA A 8 13.82 2.46 -0.86
N PRO A 9 13.14 3.62 -0.73
CA PRO A 9 11.71 3.69 -0.98
C PRO A 9 11.48 3.10 -2.38
N VAL A 10 10.84 1.94 -2.40
CA VAL A 10 10.43 1.28 -3.64
C VAL A 10 9.27 2.12 -4.12
N ALA A 11 9.53 2.97 -5.13
CA ALA A 11 8.47 3.52 -5.95
C ALA A 11 7.81 2.32 -6.65
N ALA A 12 6.78 1.77 -6.02
CA ALA A 12 5.98 0.68 -6.53
C ALA A 12 4.94 1.26 -7.49
N SER A 13 5.36 1.63 -8.71
CA SER A 13 4.41 1.89 -9.79
C SER A 13 3.87 0.54 -10.23
N HIS A 14 2.72 0.15 -9.69
CA HIS A 14 1.91 -0.92 -10.24
C HIS A 14 1.04 -0.36 -11.34
N ARG A 15 0.93 -1.09 -12.45
CA ARG A 15 0.18 -0.67 -13.63
C ARG A 15 -0.92 -1.67 -13.90
N SER A 16 -1.95 -1.65 -13.06
CA SER A 16 -3.24 -2.26 -13.41
C SER A 16 -3.85 -1.39 -14.52
N SER A 17 -4.92 -1.85 -15.16
CA SER A 17 -5.34 -1.27 -16.44
C SER A 17 -5.81 0.20 -16.36
N ASN A 18 -6.07 0.72 -15.15
CA ASN A 18 -6.86 1.94 -14.94
C ASN A 18 -6.34 2.84 -13.78
N PHE A 19 -5.26 2.48 -13.07
CA PHE A 19 -4.81 3.25 -11.89
C PHE A 19 -3.30 3.06 -11.63
N ASP A 20 -2.59 4.15 -11.31
CA ASP A 20 -1.17 4.22 -10.99
C ASP A 20 -1.02 4.84 -9.57
N VAL A 21 -0.24 4.21 -8.68
CA VAL A 21 0.08 4.76 -7.35
C VAL A 21 1.55 5.16 -7.30
N GLU A 22 1.84 6.43 -7.00
CA GLU A 22 3.20 6.94 -6.79
C GLU A 22 3.40 7.42 -5.35
N THR A 23 4.42 6.88 -4.67
CA THR A 23 4.78 7.30 -3.31
C THR A 23 6.19 7.90 -3.25
N SER A 24 6.34 8.96 -2.46
CA SER A 24 7.63 9.64 -2.21
C SER A 24 7.70 10.19 -0.80
N ASP A 25 8.88 10.61 -0.32
CA ASP A 25 9.04 11.14 1.04
C ASP A 25 8.15 12.36 1.38
N GLU A 26 7.59 13.04 0.36
CA GLU A 26 6.86 14.31 0.51
C GLU A 26 5.40 14.23 0.05
N ARG A 27 5.00 13.17 -0.68
CA ARG A 27 3.64 13.00 -1.22
C ARG A 27 3.28 11.55 -1.56
N VAL A 28 1.98 11.26 -1.53
CA VAL A 28 1.33 10.14 -2.23
C VAL A 28 0.50 10.74 -3.37
N GLU A 29 0.56 10.13 -4.53
CA GLU A 29 -0.17 10.49 -5.75
C GLU A 29 -0.89 9.22 -6.23
N LEU A 30 -2.18 9.35 -6.53
CA LEU A 30 -3.10 8.32 -6.97
C LEU A 30 -3.66 8.79 -8.31
N ASP A 31 -3.17 8.25 -9.42
CA ASP A 31 -3.57 8.67 -10.77
C ASP A 31 -4.51 7.62 -11.39
N GLY A 32 -5.76 7.98 -11.62
CA GLY A 32 -6.79 7.19 -12.28
C GLY A 32 -7.05 7.60 -13.73
N ASP A 33 -8.01 6.93 -14.37
CA ASP A 33 -8.48 7.35 -15.71
C ASP A 33 -9.39 8.59 -15.63
N ASP A 34 -10.17 8.70 -14.55
CA ASP A 34 -11.23 9.71 -14.35
C ASP A 34 -11.01 10.55 -13.07
N PHE A 35 -9.89 10.35 -12.36
CA PHE A 35 -9.52 11.11 -11.17
C PHE A 35 -8.01 11.15 -10.94
N ASP A 36 -7.51 12.17 -10.25
CA ASP A 36 -6.14 12.28 -9.74
C ASP A 36 -6.19 12.81 -8.29
N ILE A 37 -5.55 12.12 -7.33
CA ILE A 37 -5.52 12.55 -5.92
C ILE A 37 -4.07 12.68 -5.42
N GLU A 38 -3.70 13.84 -4.88
CA GLU A 38 -2.39 14.10 -4.26
C GLU A 38 -2.54 14.42 -2.77
N PHE A 39 -1.93 13.60 -1.90
CA PHE A 39 -1.76 13.89 -0.48
C PHE A 39 -0.33 14.28 -0.16
N ARG A 40 -0.12 15.45 0.46
CA ARG A 40 1.22 15.97 0.77
C ARG A 40 1.54 15.92 2.26
N SER A 41 2.83 15.76 2.55
CA SER A 41 3.38 15.76 3.93
C SER A 41 3.19 17.06 4.71
N ASP A 42 2.83 18.16 4.05
CA ASP A 42 2.54 19.46 4.69
C ASP A 42 1.04 19.69 4.91
N GLY A 43 0.20 18.68 4.69
CA GLY A 43 -1.24 18.70 4.95
C GLY A 43 -2.09 19.22 3.80
N ARG A 44 -1.46 19.53 2.65
CA ARG A 44 -2.20 19.88 1.44
C ARG A 44 -2.78 18.63 0.77
N VAL A 45 -4.01 18.75 0.30
CA VAL A 45 -4.75 17.73 -0.45
C VAL A 45 -5.24 18.36 -1.75
N GLU A 46 -5.02 17.68 -2.86
CA GLU A 46 -5.54 18.05 -4.19
C GLU A 46 -6.32 16.83 -4.72
N ILE A 47 -7.58 17.02 -5.09
CA ILE A 47 -8.47 16.00 -5.68
C ILE A 47 -9.00 16.58 -6.98
N GLU A 48 -8.65 15.96 -8.11
CA GLU A 48 -9.16 16.32 -9.44
C GLU A 48 -10.06 15.15 -9.91
N GLY A 49 -11.32 15.43 -10.19
CA GLY A 49 -12.26 14.50 -10.83
C GLY A 49 -12.60 14.95 -12.25
N ASP A 50 -13.47 14.20 -12.94
CA ASP A 50 -13.85 14.51 -14.31
C ASP A 50 -14.62 15.85 -14.44
N ASP A 51 -15.46 16.15 -13.45
CA ASP A 51 -16.38 17.31 -13.43
C ASP A 51 -16.18 18.25 -12.22
N PHE A 52 -15.17 18.00 -11.37
CA PHE A 52 -14.85 18.85 -10.20
C PHE A 52 -13.36 18.83 -9.83
N ASP A 53 -12.91 19.88 -9.13
CA ASP A 53 -11.57 20.02 -8.56
C ASP A 53 -11.67 20.54 -7.11
N ILE A 54 -10.91 19.97 -6.17
CA ILE A 54 -10.87 20.37 -4.76
C ILE A 54 -9.41 20.54 -4.30
N GLU A 55 -9.04 21.72 -3.80
CA GLU A 55 -7.75 22.00 -3.15
C GLU A 55 -7.97 22.39 -1.68
N LEU A 56 -7.30 21.67 -0.77
CA LEU A 56 -7.20 22.01 0.64
C LEU A 56 -5.77 22.41 1.00
N ASP A 57 -5.57 23.59 1.59
CA ASP A 57 -4.29 24.06 2.12
C ASP A 57 -4.47 24.80 3.45
N GLY A 58 -4.55 24.02 4.54
CA GLY A 58 -4.77 24.54 5.88
C GLY A 58 -6.18 25.12 6.03
N ASP A 59 -6.29 26.43 6.25
CA ASP A 59 -7.58 27.14 6.39
C ASP A 59 -8.12 27.64 5.02
N ARG A 60 -7.52 27.20 3.92
CA ARG A 60 -7.94 27.52 2.56
C ARG A 60 -8.57 26.29 1.90
N ILE A 61 -9.75 26.50 1.34
CA ILE A 61 -10.52 25.51 0.59
C ILE A 61 -10.88 26.16 -0.73
N ASP A 62 -10.53 25.54 -1.85
CA ASP A 62 -11.01 25.93 -3.17
C ASP A 62 -11.71 24.71 -3.76
N LEU A 63 -12.99 24.85 -4.12
CA LEU A 63 -13.80 23.82 -4.76
C LEU A 63 -14.38 24.40 -6.05
N GLU A 64 -14.18 23.71 -7.15
CA GLU A 64 -14.65 24.11 -8.47
C GLU A 64 -15.40 22.94 -9.11
N SER A 65 -16.59 23.18 -9.64
CA SER A 65 -17.33 22.21 -10.46
C SER A 65 -17.98 22.88 -11.67
N ASP A 66 -18.75 22.13 -12.45
CA ASP A 66 -19.55 22.69 -13.54
C ASP A 66 -20.73 23.57 -13.03
N ASP A 67 -21.19 23.33 -11.80
CA ASP A 67 -22.35 24.00 -11.20
C ASP A 67 -21.97 25.17 -10.28
N VAL A 68 -20.93 25.02 -9.46
CA VAL A 68 -20.55 25.97 -8.39
C VAL A 68 -19.04 26.12 -8.25
N GLU A 69 -18.61 27.32 -7.81
CA GLU A 69 -17.26 27.59 -7.33
C GLU A 69 -17.37 28.12 -5.90
N VAL A 70 -16.64 27.50 -4.97
CA VAL A 70 -16.60 27.87 -3.55
C VAL A 70 -15.14 28.09 -3.13
N GLU A 71 -14.80 29.31 -2.74
CA GLU A 71 -13.48 29.65 -2.20
C GLU A 71 -13.62 30.09 -0.73
N ILE A 72 -12.95 29.40 0.19
CA ILE A 72 -12.85 29.78 1.60
C ILE A 72 -11.41 30.15 1.91
N ASN A 73 -11.23 31.34 2.47
CA ASN A 73 -9.94 31.87 2.90
C ASN A 73 -10.04 32.46 4.31
N SER A 74 -9.88 31.62 5.32
CA SER A 74 -10.00 31.96 6.75
C SER A 74 -11.37 32.50 7.19
N ASN A 75 -11.69 33.73 6.81
CA ASN A 75 -12.85 34.50 7.26
C ASN A 75 -13.64 35.08 6.08
N GLU A 76 -13.17 34.80 4.86
CA GLU A 76 -13.75 35.22 3.59
C GLU A 76 -14.23 33.96 2.89
N ILE A 77 -15.48 33.96 2.44
CA ILE A 77 -16.11 32.88 1.70
C ILE A 77 -16.69 33.51 0.44
N GLU A 78 -16.37 32.96 -0.72
CA GLU A 78 -16.96 33.33 -2.01
C GLU A 78 -17.71 32.12 -2.56
N VAL A 79 -18.96 32.31 -3.00
CA VAL A 79 -19.78 31.28 -3.66
C VAL A 79 -20.29 31.85 -4.98
N GLU A 80 -19.90 31.23 -6.09
CA GLU A 80 -20.33 31.61 -7.44
C GLU A 80 -21.05 30.45 -8.14
N GLY A 81 -22.35 30.61 -8.41
CA GLY A 81 -23.11 29.67 -9.24
C GLY A 81 -22.86 29.91 -10.73
N ARG A 82 -22.33 28.91 -11.45
CA ARG A 82 -21.82 29.07 -12.83
C ARG A 82 -22.89 29.32 -13.90
N SER A 83 -24.13 28.94 -13.62
CA SER A 83 -25.30 29.32 -14.45
C SER A 83 -25.60 30.83 -14.42
N GLY A 84 -24.89 31.60 -13.59
CA GLY A 84 -25.13 33.03 -13.34
C GLY A 84 -26.36 33.25 -12.46
N SER A 85 -26.70 32.24 -11.65
CA SER A 85 -27.82 32.21 -10.72
C SER A 85 -27.54 33.04 -9.47
N LEU A 86 -26.29 33.05 -8.99
CA LEU A 86 -25.90 33.65 -7.73
C LEU A 86 -24.39 33.95 -7.68
N THR A 87 -24.03 35.10 -7.10
CA THR A 87 -22.68 35.39 -6.58
C THR A 87 -22.86 35.92 -5.17
N LEU A 88 -22.12 35.35 -4.23
CA LEU A 88 -22.19 35.70 -2.81
C LEU A 88 -20.77 35.82 -2.24
N ASP A 89 -20.44 37.01 -1.75
CA ASP A 89 -19.23 37.27 -0.97
C ASP A 89 -19.62 37.37 0.51
N VAL A 90 -18.94 36.65 1.39
CA VAL A 90 -19.20 36.66 2.83
C VAL A 90 -17.90 36.94 3.59
N GLU A 91 -17.91 37.96 4.45
CA GLU A 91 -16.83 38.23 5.40
C GLU A 91 -17.33 38.06 6.85
N TYR A 92 -16.74 37.13 7.59
CA TYR A 92 -17.05 36.85 8.99
C TYR A 92 -15.94 37.33 9.94
N ASN A 93 -16.27 38.20 10.90
CA ASN A 93 -15.32 38.72 11.89
C ASN A 93 -15.85 38.53 13.33
N GLY A 94 -16.16 37.27 13.69
CA GLY A 94 -16.71 36.93 15.00
C GLY A 94 -18.18 37.35 15.13
N ASN A 95 -18.48 38.42 15.86
CA ASN A 95 -19.88 38.82 16.04
C ASN A 95 -20.45 39.62 14.86
N ASP A 96 -19.60 40.01 13.91
CA ASP A 96 -19.98 40.82 12.75
C ASP A 96 -19.89 39.93 11.48
N LEU A 97 -20.88 40.06 10.61
CA LEU A 97 -21.01 39.36 9.31
C LEU A 97 -21.33 40.43 8.26
N GLU A 98 -20.62 40.44 7.14
CA GLU A 98 -20.93 41.24 5.97
C GLU A 98 -21.15 40.27 4.80
N VAL A 99 -22.26 40.42 4.08
CA VAL A 99 -22.61 39.60 2.92
C VAL A 99 -22.92 40.55 1.78
N ASP A 100 -22.21 40.40 0.67
CA ASP A 100 -22.39 41.18 -0.54
C ASP A 100 -22.85 40.25 -1.68
N SER A 101 -23.84 40.71 -2.45
CA SER A 101 -24.29 40.09 -3.69
C SER A 101 -24.63 41.17 -4.72
N ASP A 102 -24.86 40.77 -5.97
CA ASP A 102 -25.30 41.68 -7.03
C ASP A 102 -26.68 42.31 -6.75
N ASP A 103 -27.53 41.63 -5.97
CA ASP A 103 -28.94 42.00 -5.75
C ASP A 103 -29.27 42.47 -4.32
N PHE A 104 -28.44 42.12 -3.33
CA PHE A 104 -28.65 42.45 -1.92
C PHE A 104 -27.32 42.56 -1.14
N GLU A 105 -27.37 43.25 0.00
CA GLU A 105 -26.29 43.39 0.97
C GLU A 105 -26.86 43.12 2.37
N ILE A 106 -26.17 42.32 3.20
CA ILE A 106 -26.54 42.03 4.59
C ILE A 106 -25.39 42.40 5.50
N GLU A 107 -25.69 43.16 6.56
CA GLU A 107 -24.74 43.53 7.60
C GLU A 107 -25.28 43.07 8.97
N ARG A 108 -24.63 42.10 9.62
CA ARG A 108 -24.87 41.75 11.03
C ARG A 108 -23.89 42.54 11.90
N LYS A 109 -24.40 43.41 12.78
CA LYS A 109 -23.56 44.12 13.76
C LYS A 109 -24.11 44.01 15.17
N ASN A 110 -23.34 43.36 16.06
CA ASN A 110 -23.74 43.07 17.44
C ASN A 110 -25.05 42.26 17.58
N GLY A 111 -25.33 41.34 16.64
CA GLY A 111 -26.55 40.52 16.63
C GLY A 111 -27.81 41.27 16.18
N GLU A 112 -27.66 42.32 15.38
CA GLU A 112 -28.76 42.95 14.65
C GLU A 112 -28.40 42.88 13.16
N TYR A 113 -29.30 42.33 12.33
CA TYR A 113 -29.16 42.30 10.87
C TYR A 113 -29.77 43.55 10.25
N ASP A 114 -29.04 44.17 9.32
CA ASP A 114 -29.53 45.18 8.39
C ASP A 114 -29.45 44.57 6.98
N VAL A 115 -30.56 44.61 6.23
CA VAL A 115 -30.63 44.02 4.88
C VAL A 115 -31.05 45.12 3.91
N GLU A 116 -30.22 45.38 2.90
CA GLU A 116 -30.50 46.27 1.79
C GLU A 116 -30.64 45.44 0.51
N SER A 117 -31.69 45.67 -0.28
CA SER A 117 -31.84 45.06 -1.60
C SER A 117 -32.38 46.06 -2.59
N ASP A 118 -31.79 46.07 -3.78
CA ASP A 118 -32.23 46.87 -4.93
C ASP A 118 -33.06 46.04 -5.93
N ASN A 119 -33.24 44.73 -5.69
CA ASN A 119 -34.00 43.82 -6.52
C ASN A 119 -35.44 43.63 -5.98
N GLU A 120 -36.43 44.15 -6.73
CA GLU A 120 -37.86 44.06 -6.35
C GLU A 120 -38.46 42.64 -6.47
N ASN A 121 -37.70 41.66 -7.00
CA ASN A 121 -38.15 40.28 -7.18
C ASN A 121 -37.75 39.35 -6.04
N LEU A 122 -36.92 39.78 -5.09
CA LEU A 122 -36.57 38.99 -3.91
C LEU A 122 -37.66 39.13 -2.84
N ASP A 123 -38.01 38.03 -2.17
CA ASP A 123 -38.74 38.06 -0.90
C ASP A 123 -37.72 37.95 0.24
N ILE A 124 -37.76 38.90 1.17
CA ILE A 124 -36.78 38.99 2.25
C ILE A 124 -37.53 39.03 3.58
N GLU A 125 -37.36 38.00 4.39
CA GLU A 125 -37.89 37.90 5.74
C GLU A 125 -36.75 37.98 6.78
N SER A 126 -36.95 38.71 7.87
CA SER A 126 -35.99 38.76 8.98
C SER A 126 -36.72 38.67 10.32
N ASP A 127 -36.34 37.70 11.15
CA ASP A 127 -36.88 37.52 12.51
C ASP A 127 -35.75 37.23 13.51
N GLY A 128 -35.32 38.28 14.22
CA GLY A 128 -34.29 38.15 15.25
C GLY A 128 -32.91 37.96 14.63
N ASP A 129 -32.34 36.76 14.84
CA ASP A 129 -31.01 36.39 14.36
C ASP A 129 -31.06 35.60 13.03
N ARG A 130 -32.24 35.50 12.41
CA ARG A 130 -32.47 34.79 11.15
C ARG A 130 -32.87 35.74 10.02
N VAL A 131 -32.30 35.56 8.84
CA VAL A 131 -32.63 36.24 7.58
C VAL A 131 -32.84 35.20 6.50
N GLU A 132 -33.98 35.25 5.80
CA GLU A 132 -34.30 34.41 4.65
C GLU A 132 -34.44 35.30 3.41
N ILE A 133 -33.83 34.88 2.30
CA ILE A 133 -33.91 35.53 0.99
C ILE A 133 -34.34 34.51 -0.05
N GLU A 134 -35.57 34.63 -0.52
CA GLU A 134 -36.13 33.78 -1.59
C GLU A 134 -35.99 34.50 -2.95
N GLY A 135 -35.27 33.87 -3.88
CA GLY A 135 -35.07 34.28 -5.26
C GLY A 135 -35.94 33.51 -6.27
N ASP A 136 -35.70 33.72 -7.56
CA ASP A 136 -36.36 32.92 -8.62
C ASP A 136 -35.72 31.53 -8.79
N GLU A 137 -34.42 31.40 -8.53
CA GLU A 137 -33.57 30.22 -8.79
C GLU A 137 -32.68 29.85 -7.59
N PHE A 138 -32.84 30.53 -6.45
CA PHE A 138 -32.09 30.27 -5.22
C PHE A 138 -32.93 30.61 -3.99
N ASP A 139 -32.62 29.98 -2.85
CA ASP A 139 -33.08 30.33 -1.52
C ASP A 139 -31.84 30.44 -0.61
N ILE A 140 -31.71 31.52 0.17
CA ILE A 140 -30.57 31.73 1.08
C ILE A 140 -31.09 31.97 2.49
N GLU A 141 -30.57 31.23 3.46
CA GLU A 141 -30.86 31.38 4.88
C GLU A 141 -29.59 31.72 5.66
N PHE A 142 -29.67 32.76 6.49
CA PHE A 142 -28.67 33.06 7.51
C PHE A 142 -29.35 32.82 8.86
N ASP A 143 -28.99 31.76 9.60
CA ASP A 143 -29.51 31.49 10.95
C ASP A 143 -28.40 31.58 11.99
N GLY A 144 -28.29 32.75 12.61
CA GLY A 144 -27.25 33.00 13.60
C GLY A 144 -25.87 32.97 12.97
N ASP A 145 -25.19 31.84 13.11
CA ASP A 145 -23.79 31.63 12.73
C ASP A 145 -23.65 30.63 11.55
N THR A 146 -24.77 30.20 10.97
CA THR A 146 -24.87 29.29 9.81
C THR A 146 -25.34 30.05 8.57
N ILE A 147 -24.83 29.66 7.40
CA ILE A 147 -25.22 30.15 6.08
C ILE A 147 -25.62 28.94 5.24
N GLU A 148 -26.87 28.90 4.79
CA GLU A 148 -27.39 27.87 3.88
C GLU A 148 -27.76 28.54 2.56
N ILE A 149 -27.27 27.99 1.44
CA ILE A 149 -27.57 28.42 0.07
C ILE A 149 -28.14 27.21 -0.65
N GLN A 150 -29.35 27.33 -1.18
CA GLN A 150 -30.02 26.27 -1.91
C GLN A 150 -30.36 26.73 -3.32
N THR A 151 -30.08 25.90 -4.31
CA THR A 151 -30.43 26.17 -5.72
C THR A 151 -31.05 24.94 -6.37
N ASP A 152 -31.36 25.01 -7.67
CA ASP A 152 -31.80 23.83 -8.42
C ASP A 152 -30.63 22.88 -8.78
N ASP A 153 -29.38 23.37 -8.73
CA ASP A 153 -28.19 22.68 -9.25
C ASP A 153 -27.19 22.27 -8.13
N PHE A 154 -27.09 23.06 -7.05
CA PHE A 154 -26.21 22.83 -5.90
C PHE A 154 -26.81 23.36 -4.58
N ASP A 155 -26.33 22.83 -3.46
CA ASP A 155 -26.57 23.31 -2.10
C ASP A 155 -25.22 23.55 -1.39
N VAL A 156 -25.13 24.61 -0.57
CA VAL A 156 -23.93 24.94 0.23
C VAL A 156 -24.36 25.31 1.65
N GLU A 157 -23.80 24.65 2.65
CA GLU A 157 -23.94 24.99 4.07
C GLU A 157 -22.58 25.33 4.66
N ILE A 158 -22.49 26.45 5.39
CA ILE A 158 -21.25 26.87 6.07
C ILE A 158 -21.57 27.39 7.47
N ASP A 159 -20.88 26.84 8.46
CA ASP A 159 -21.01 27.22 9.87
C ASP A 159 -19.83 28.06 10.37
N ALA A 160 -20.05 28.86 11.42
CA ALA A 160 -18.99 29.70 12.00
C ALA A 160 -17.85 28.93 12.69
N ASP A 161 -18.01 27.62 12.90
CA ASP A 161 -16.93 26.76 13.35
C ASP A 161 -15.97 26.40 12.19
N GLY A 162 -16.35 26.69 10.94
CA GLY A 162 -15.57 26.46 9.73
C GLY A 162 -16.00 25.24 8.93
N ASP A 163 -17.01 24.53 9.43
CA ASP A 163 -17.59 23.34 8.79
C ASP A 163 -18.27 23.76 7.49
N ILE A 164 -18.00 23.03 6.41
CA ILE A 164 -18.55 23.25 5.07
C ILE A 164 -19.15 21.94 4.54
N GLU A 165 -20.33 22.06 3.94
CA GLU A 165 -21.00 21.02 3.16
C GLU A 165 -21.35 21.61 1.78
N VAL A 166 -21.01 20.90 0.70
CA VAL A 166 -21.33 21.27 -0.68
C VAL A 166 -21.92 20.04 -1.37
N GLU A 167 -23.19 20.11 -1.73
CA GLU A 167 -23.89 19.06 -2.47
C GLU A 167 -24.12 19.53 -3.91
N THR A 168 -23.81 18.70 -4.90
CA THR A 168 -24.06 18.96 -6.33
C THR A 168 -24.71 17.75 -6.99
N ASN A 169 -24.90 17.79 -8.32
CA ASN A 169 -25.35 16.60 -9.04
C ASN A 169 -24.25 15.56 -9.25
N ASP A 170 -22.99 15.96 -9.13
CA ASP A 170 -21.81 15.18 -9.54
C ASP A 170 -20.99 14.68 -8.33
N PHE A 171 -21.04 15.39 -7.20
CA PHE A 171 -20.40 15.01 -5.93
C PHE A 171 -21.04 15.69 -4.72
N ASP A 172 -20.81 15.10 -3.54
CA ASP A 172 -21.12 15.63 -2.21
C ASP A 172 -19.82 15.77 -1.40
N PHE A 173 -19.57 16.92 -0.78
CA PHE A 173 -18.32 17.22 -0.06
C PHE A 173 -18.60 17.79 1.33
N GLU A 174 -17.99 17.22 2.37
CA GLU A 174 -18.04 17.71 3.76
C GLU A 174 -16.62 17.92 4.30
N TYR A 175 -16.37 19.04 5.00
CA TYR A 175 -15.11 19.28 5.71
C TYR A 175 -15.32 20.06 7.01
N ASP A 176 -14.86 19.52 8.14
CA ASP A 176 -15.03 20.12 9.49
C ASP A 176 -13.72 20.70 10.09
N GLY A 177 -12.69 20.84 9.25
CA GLY A 177 -11.34 21.22 9.68
C GLY A 177 -10.48 20.05 10.19
N SER A 178 -11.09 18.89 10.44
CA SER A 178 -10.40 17.69 10.93
C SER A 178 -10.75 16.42 10.17
N THR A 179 -11.96 16.34 9.63
CA THR A 179 -12.40 15.29 8.74
C THR A 179 -12.76 15.86 7.39
N LEU A 180 -12.57 15.07 6.34
CA LEU A 180 -13.06 15.31 4.99
C LEU A 180 -13.86 14.08 4.57
N ASP A 181 -14.96 14.30 3.89
CA ASP A 181 -15.74 13.28 3.20
C ASP A 181 -16.06 13.81 1.80
N LEU A 182 -15.82 12.99 0.78
CA LEU A 182 -16.17 13.28 -0.60
C LEU A 182 -16.82 12.02 -1.17
N GLU A 183 -18.07 12.11 -1.57
CA GLU A 183 -18.77 11.07 -2.31
C GLU A 183 -18.95 11.54 -3.77
N SER A 184 -18.62 10.70 -4.76
CA SER A 184 -18.85 11.02 -6.19
C SER A 184 -19.35 9.81 -6.97
N ASP A 185 -19.74 10.00 -8.24
CA ASP A 185 -20.20 8.90 -9.11
C ASP A 185 -19.06 7.90 -9.46
N ASP A 186 -17.79 8.29 -9.33
CA ASP A 186 -16.64 7.48 -9.77
C ASP A 186 -15.79 6.97 -8.59
N PHE A 187 -15.63 7.75 -7.52
CA PHE A 187 -14.82 7.42 -6.34
C PHE A 187 -15.24 8.21 -5.10
N ASP A 188 -14.90 7.67 -3.93
CA ASP A 188 -15.13 8.28 -2.63
C ASP A 188 -13.79 8.52 -1.91
N VAL A 189 -13.71 9.56 -1.08
CA VAL A 189 -12.54 9.89 -0.25
C VAL A 189 -12.99 10.20 1.17
N GLU A 190 -12.55 9.42 2.15
CA GLU A 190 -12.74 9.71 3.58
C GLU A 190 -11.39 10.04 4.23
N PHE A 191 -11.32 11.15 4.95
CA PHE A 191 -10.25 11.43 5.90
C PHE A 191 -10.85 11.67 7.28
N ASN A 192 -10.49 10.83 8.24
CA ASN A 192 -11.04 10.91 9.61
C ASN A 192 -10.02 11.43 10.66
N GLY A 193 -8.97 12.11 10.20
CA GLY A 193 -7.93 12.71 11.03
C GLY A 193 -6.71 11.83 11.27
N ASP A 194 -6.91 10.52 11.41
CA ASP A 194 -5.84 9.52 11.64
C ASP A 194 -5.65 8.58 10.45
N ARG A 195 -6.57 8.58 9.48
CA ARG A 195 -6.57 7.71 8.29
C ARG A 195 -7.22 8.40 7.10
N ILE A 196 -6.67 8.14 5.93
CA ILE A 196 -7.20 8.44 4.61
C ILE A 196 -7.63 7.12 3.98
N GLU A 197 -8.81 7.11 3.37
CA GLU A 197 -9.39 5.99 2.63
C GLU A 197 -9.90 6.53 1.30
N VAL A 198 -9.59 5.84 0.21
CA VAL A 198 -10.08 6.16 -1.14
C VAL A 198 -10.63 4.88 -1.76
N GLU A 199 -11.90 4.89 -2.15
CA GLU A 199 -12.61 3.75 -2.72
C GLU A 199 -13.14 4.11 -4.12
N GLY A 200 -13.08 3.19 -5.08
CA GLY A 200 -13.82 3.33 -6.36
C GLY A 200 -15.27 2.87 -6.26
N ASP A 201 -16.23 3.48 -6.99
CA ASP A 201 -17.69 3.20 -6.90
C ASP A 201 -18.07 1.71 -7.10
N ASP A 202 -17.34 1.00 -7.96
CA ASP A 202 -17.56 -0.44 -8.24
C ASP A 202 -16.74 -1.37 -7.31
N GLY A 203 -15.97 -0.80 -6.38
CA GLY A 203 -15.01 -1.50 -5.51
C GLY A 203 -13.83 -2.10 -6.28
N ASP A 204 -13.45 -1.49 -7.40
CA ASP A 204 -12.34 -1.92 -8.25
C ASP A 204 -10.96 -1.58 -7.66
N PHE A 205 -10.93 -0.63 -6.73
CA PHE A 205 -9.78 -0.35 -5.89
C PHE A 205 -10.18 0.19 -4.51
N GLU A 206 -9.34 -0.09 -3.51
CA GLU A 206 -9.34 0.54 -2.19
C GLU A 206 -7.89 0.95 -1.86
N PHE A 207 -7.70 2.18 -1.41
CA PHE A 207 -6.41 2.67 -0.94
C PHE A 207 -6.57 3.26 0.46
N THR A 208 -5.80 2.73 1.41
CA THR A 208 -5.79 3.21 2.79
C THR A 208 -4.39 3.68 3.20
N LEU A 209 -4.35 4.82 3.90
CA LEU A 209 -3.11 5.43 4.39
C LEU A 209 -3.32 6.08 5.75
N ASP A 210 -2.57 5.64 6.77
CA ASP A 210 -2.65 6.29 8.07
C ASP A 210 -1.86 7.63 8.13
N THR A 211 -2.38 8.58 8.91
CA THR A 211 -1.85 9.95 9.08
C THR A 211 -1.46 10.24 10.54
N ASP A 212 -0.76 11.36 10.76
CA ASP A 212 -0.20 11.70 12.08
C ASP A 212 -1.19 12.39 12.99
N ASP A 213 -0.86 12.55 14.27
CA ASP A 213 -1.73 13.28 15.23
C ASP A 213 -2.06 14.73 14.77
N ASN A 214 -1.44 15.23 13.69
CA ASN A 214 -1.70 16.52 13.08
C ASN A 214 -2.19 16.40 11.62
N GLY A 215 -2.71 15.22 11.21
CA GLY A 215 -3.26 14.95 9.87
C GLY A 215 -2.24 14.88 8.73
N ASN A 216 -0.94 14.90 9.02
CA ASN A 216 0.07 14.85 7.95
C ASN A 216 0.33 13.41 7.53
N VAL A 217 0.46 13.19 6.22
CA VAL A 217 1.01 11.94 5.68
C VAL A 217 2.46 11.77 6.15
N VAL A 218 2.77 10.64 6.81
CA VAL A 218 4.12 10.34 7.30
C VAL A 218 4.69 9.12 6.62
N PHE A 219 5.79 9.35 5.91
CA PHE A 219 6.45 8.37 5.03
C PHE A 219 7.56 7.54 5.72
N ASP A 220 7.88 7.82 6.99
CA ASP A 220 9.02 7.20 7.70
C ASP A 220 8.54 6.13 8.71
N GLY A 221 8.40 4.90 8.22
CA GLY A 221 8.60 3.65 8.97
C GLY A 221 7.69 3.40 10.18
N GLY A 222 6.41 3.77 10.13
CA GLY A 222 5.54 3.49 11.28
C GLY A 222 4.04 3.65 11.08
N ARG A 223 3.56 3.62 9.84
CA ARG A 223 2.13 3.67 9.55
C ARG A 223 1.76 2.81 8.37
N ASP A 224 0.54 2.30 8.45
CA ASP A 224 0.08 1.17 7.68
C ASP A 224 -0.43 1.70 6.33
N VAL A 225 -0.03 1.02 5.25
CA VAL A 225 -0.45 1.33 3.87
C VAL A 225 -1.03 0.06 3.30
N ASP A 226 -2.28 0.14 2.89
CA ASP A 226 -3.03 -0.97 2.32
C ASP A 226 -3.56 -0.55 0.95
N ILE A 227 -3.35 -1.39 -0.04
CA ILE A 227 -3.82 -1.19 -1.41
C ILE A 227 -4.46 -2.49 -1.86
N GLU A 228 -5.77 -2.46 -2.10
CA GLU A 228 -6.51 -3.58 -2.67
C GLU A 228 -6.93 -3.22 -4.10
N LEU A 229 -6.54 -4.05 -5.07
CA LEU A 229 -6.94 -4.00 -6.46
C LEU A 229 -7.47 -5.38 -6.88
N ASP A 230 -8.26 -5.44 -7.94
CA ASP A 230 -8.85 -6.69 -8.48
C ASP A 230 -7.92 -7.93 -8.50
N ASP A 231 -6.64 -7.75 -8.87
CA ASP A 231 -5.67 -8.83 -9.06
C ASP A 231 -4.49 -8.78 -8.05
N ILE A 232 -4.43 -7.75 -7.19
CA ILE A 232 -3.25 -7.43 -6.37
C ILE A 232 -3.64 -6.81 -5.05
N GLU A 233 -3.08 -7.33 -3.97
CA GLU A 233 -3.19 -6.78 -2.62
C GLU A 233 -1.78 -6.43 -2.13
N VAL A 234 -1.61 -5.24 -1.55
CA VAL A 234 -0.34 -4.77 -0.98
C VAL A 234 -0.61 -4.24 0.42
N GLU A 235 -0.03 -4.89 1.43
CA GLU A 235 -0.11 -4.44 2.82
C GLU A 235 1.29 -4.08 3.33
N ARG A 236 1.40 -3.02 4.13
CA ARG A 236 2.67 -2.64 4.74
C ARG A 236 2.49 -2.11 6.15
N ASP A 237 2.79 -2.98 7.11
CA ASP A 237 2.77 -2.66 8.53
C ASP A 237 4.19 -2.55 9.10
N ASN A 238 4.69 -1.33 9.29
CA ASN A 238 6.01 -1.09 9.90
C ASN A 238 7.17 -1.79 9.17
N ASP A 239 7.71 -2.88 9.75
CA ASP A 239 8.79 -3.72 9.20
C ASP A 239 8.24 -4.92 8.41
N ARG A 240 6.91 -5.13 8.40
CA ARG A 240 6.21 -6.12 7.59
C ARG A 240 5.81 -5.53 6.24
N ALA A 241 5.94 -6.32 5.18
CA ALA A 241 5.44 -5.96 3.86
C ALA A 241 4.96 -7.22 3.14
N GLU A 242 3.75 -7.14 2.58
CA GLU A 242 3.07 -8.22 1.89
C GLU A 242 2.63 -7.75 0.51
N VAL A 243 2.76 -8.63 -0.49
CA VAL A 243 2.25 -8.42 -1.84
C VAL A 243 1.67 -9.73 -2.29
N GLU A 244 0.36 -9.78 -2.47
CA GLU A 244 -0.35 -10.93 -3.01
C GLU A 244 -0.82 -10.62 -4.43
N THR A 245 -0.70 -11.61 -5.32
CA THR A 245 -1.20 -11.53 -6.69
C THR A 245 -1.74 -12.89 -7.09
N ASP A 246 -2.51 -12.96 -8.17
CA ASP A 246 -3.05 -14.23 -8.71
C ASP A 246 -2.03 -15.38 -8.86
N ASP A 247 -0.77 -15.08 -9.16
CA ASP A 247 0.27 -16.06 -9.50
C ASP A 247 1.49 -16.05 -8.53
N LEU A 248 1.54 -15.11 -7.58
CA LEU A 248 2.72 -14.86 -6.75
C LEU A 248 2.37 -14.13 -5.46
N ASP A 249 2.85 -14.67 -4.33
CA ASP A 249 2.76 -14.07 -3.01
C ASP A 249 4.17 -13.78 -2.46
N PHE A 250 4.30 -12.65 -1.77
CA PHE A 250 5.52 -12.21 -1.11
C PHE A 250 5.17 -11.72 0.29
N GLU A 251 5.86 -12.23 1.30
CA GLU A 251 5.80 -11.73 2.68
C GLU A 251 7.22 -11.44 3.18
N SER A 252 7.38 -10.36 3.93
CA SER A 252 8.62 -10.11 4.68
C SER A 252 8.31 -9.50 6.03
N ASP A 253 9.00 -9.96 7.07
CA ASP A 253 8.91 -9.44 8.45
C ASP A 253 10.30 -9.55 9.10
N ASP A 254 10.93 -8.41 9.41
CA ASP A 254 12.27 -8.33 10.02
C ASP A 254 13.36 -9.08 9.20
N ASP A 255 13.74 -10.28 9.65
CA ASP A 255 14.76 -11.15 9.07
C ASP A 255 14.13 -12.33 8.28
N ARG A 256 12.80 -12.34 8.15
CA ARG A 256 12.01 -13.34 7.43
C ARG A 256 11.58 -12.85 6.06
N VAL A 257 11.66 -13.73 5.07
CA VAL A 257 11.21 -13.47 3.71
C VAL A 257 10.66 -14.77 3.14
N ASP A 258 9.43 -14.72 2.66
CA ASP A 258 8.71 -15.83 2.07
C ASP A 258 8.22 -15.40 0.68
N VAL A 259 8.40 -16.28 -0.31
CA VAL A 259 7.96 -16.06 -1.69
C VAL A 259 7.32 -17.34 -2.21
N GLU A 260 6.04 -17.29 -2.51
CA GLU A 260 5.27 -18.41 -3.05
C GLU A 260 4.84 -18.08 -4.48
N GLY A 261 4.90 -19.06 -5.37
CA GLY A 261 4.30 -18.99 -6.69
C GLY A 261 3.77 -20.36 -7.09
N ASP A 262 3.09 -20.45 -8.23
CA ASP A 262 2.35 -21.65 -8.67
C ASP A 262 3.01 -23.02 -8.43
N ASP A 263 4.32 -23.12 -8.69
CA ASP A 263 5.08 -24.37 -8.67
C ASP A 263 6.39 -24.26 -7.83
N PHE A 264 6.53 -23.22 -6.98
CA PHE A 264 7.72 -23.04 -6.15
C PHE A 264 7.46 -22.23 -4.88
N GLU A 265 8.26 -22.50 -3.85
CA GLU A 265 8.26 -21.79 -2.57
C GLU A 265 9.72 -21.46 -2.19
N ILE A 266 9.96 -20.25 -1.67
CA ILE A 266 11.27 -19.81 -1.17
C ILE A 266 11.07 -19.18 0.20
N GLU A 267 11.63 -19.79 1.24
CA GLU A 267 11.56 -19.28 2.60
C GLU A 267 12.95 -18.93 3.12
N ARG A 268 13.03 -17.89 3.95
CA ARG A 268 14.26 -17.53 4.65
C ARG A 268 13.93 -17.02 6.05
N ASP A 269 14.50 -17.63 7.08
CA ASP A 269 14.43 -17.16 8.47
C ASP A 269 15.84 -17.02 9.05
N GLY A 270 16.36 -15.79 9.01
CA GLY A 270 17.72 -15.48 9.48
C GLY A 270 18.83 -16.16 8.66
N ASP A 271 19.44 -17.20 9.25
CA ASP A 271 20.49 -18.01 8.63
C ASP A 271 19.94 -19.27 7.91
N ARG A 272 18.65 -19.62 8.11
CA ARG A 272 17.98 -20.71 7.41
C ARG A 272 17.49 -20.26 6.04
N ALA A 273 17.60 -21.12 5.04
CA ALA A 273 17.04 -20.89 3.71
C ALA A 273 16.50 -22.19 3.13
N GLU A 274 15.29 -22.13 2.59
CA GLU A 274 14.56 -23.24 1.96
C GLU A 274 14.13 -22.82 0.55
N VAL A 275 14.22 -23.74 -0.41
CA VAL A 275 13.69 -23.57 -1.76
C VAL A 275 13.05 -24.89 -2.16
N GLU A 276 11.76 -24.87 -2.41
CA GLU A 276 10.99 -26.03 -2.85
C GLU A 276 10.39 -25.76 -4.22
N SER A 277 10.36 -26.78 -5.06
CA SER A 277 9.73 -26.77 -6.38
C SER A 277 9.44 -28.20 -6.80
N ASP A 278 8.60 -28.39 -7.82
CA ASP A 278 8.20 -29.71 -8.34
C ASP A 278 9.34 -30.74 -8.54
N ASP A 279 10.55 -30.29 -8.89
CA ASP A 279 11.68 -31.16 -9.24
C ASP A 279 12.89 -30.99 -8.30
N LEU A 280 12.86 -30.02 -7.37
CA LEU A 280 14.04 -29.64 -6.58
C LEU A 280 13.63 -29.13 -5.21
N GLU A 281 14.30 -29.67 -4.18
CA GLU A 281 14.24 -29.20 -2.81
C GLU A 281 15.66 -28.82 -2.34
N PHE A 282 15.77 -27.74 -1.59
CA PHE A 282 17.00 -27.25 -0.98
C PHE A 282 16.70 -26.76 0.42
N ASP A 283 17.49 -27.20 1.40
CA ASP A 283 17.47 -26.71 2.78
C ASP A 283 18.89 -26.37 3.22
N SER A 284 19.03 -25.27 3.96
CA SER A 284 20.27 -24.92 4.63
C SER A 284 19.95 -24.38 6.00
N ASP A 285 20.42 -25.05 7.04
CA ASP A 285 20.26 -24.64 8.44
C ASP A 285 21.57 -24.86 9.22
N ASP A 286 22.04 -23.83 9.93
CA ASP A 286 23.18 -23.92 10.86
C ASP A 286 24.45 -24.60 10.28
N GLY A 287 24.71 -24.44 8.98
CA GLY A 287 25.87 -25.00 8.28
C GLY A 287 25.71 -26.45 7.79
N ARG A 288 24.51 -27.04 7.95
CA ARG A 288 24.03 -28.15 7.11
C ARG A 288 23.51 -27.57 5.80
N VAL A 289 23.75 -28.29 4.71
CA VAL A 289 23.17 -27.97 3.39
C VAL A 289 22.68 -29.28 2.77
N GLU A 290 21.44 -29.31 2.33
CA GLU A 290 20.75 -30.43 1.71
C GLU A 290 20.24 -30.01 0.33
N PHE A 291 20.37 -30.91 -0.65
CA PHE A 291 19.81 -30.76 -1.99
C PHE A 291 19.18 -32.09 -2.40
N GLU A 292 17.91 -32.06 -2.78
CA GLU A 292 17.17 -33.21 -3.29
C GLU A 292 16.68 -32.89 -4.71
N PHE A 293 16.76 -33.85 -5.62
CA PHE A 293 16.34 -33.70 -7.01
C PHE A 293 15.53 -34.90 -7.49
N ASP A 294 14.23 -34.71 -7.69
CA ASP A 294 13.23 -35.72 -8.06
C ASP A 294 13.20 -36.10 -9.56
N GLY A 295 14.30 -35.85 -10.26
CA GLY A 295 14.45 -36.27 -11.65
C GLY A 295 14.53 -37.79 -11.84
N SER A 296 14.83 -38.23 -13.07
CA SER A 296 15.00 -39.66 -13.36
C SER A 296 16.26 -40.21 -12.67
N GLY A 297 16.10 -40.70 -11.45
CA GLY A 297 17.10 -41.43 -10.69
C GLY A 297 17.38 -40.93 -9.28
N GLY A 298 16.63 -39.94 -8.75
CA GLY A 298 16.70 -39.44 -7.36
C GLY A 298 18.10 -39.08 -6.88
N ILE A 299 18.41 -37.81 -6.64
CA ILE A 299 19.73 -37.43 -6.15
C ILE A 299 19.57 -36.63 -4.88
N ASP A 300 20.14 -37.16 -3.79
CA ASP A 300 20.14 -36.53 -2.48
C ASP A 300 21.59 -36.22 -2.09
N ILE A 301 21.87 -34.98 -1.69
CA ILE A 301 23.21 -34.51 -1.33
C ILE A 301 23.14 -33.79 0.02
N GLU A 302 23.82 -34.31 1.04
CA GLU A 302 24.00 -33.65 2.33
C GLU A 302 25.46 -33.20 2.52
N ILE A 303 25.64 -31.96 2.98
CA ILE A 303 26.92 -31.43 3.45
C ILE A 303 26.78 -30.97 4.90
N ARG A 304 27.58 -31.53 5.79
CA ARG A 304 27.57 -31.16 7.21
C ARG A 304 28.95 -31.25 7.82
N ASP A 305 29.43 -30.18 8.46
CA ASP A 305 30.72 -30.15 9.17
C ASP A 305 31.94 -30.60 8.33
N GLY A 306 31.85 -30.51 6.99
CA GLY A 306 32.90 -30.95 6.06
C GLY A 306 32.77 -32.41 5.57
N ARG A 307 31.80 -33.17 6.10
CA ARG A 307 31.32 -34.42 5.53
C ARG A 307 30.43 -34.12 4.31
N VAL A 308 30.53 -34.95 3.29
CA VAL A 308 29.69 -34.92 2.09
C VAL A 308 29.13 -36.31 1.87
N GLU A 309 27.82 -36.41 1.72
CA GLU A 309 27.07 -37.63 1.44
C GLU A 309 26.28 -37.42 0.14
N VAL A 310 26.30 -38.41 -0.74
CA VAL A 310 25.56 -38.39 -2.01
C VAL A 310 24.89 -39.74 -2.18
N GLU A 311 23.55 -39.76 -2.15
CA GLU A 311 22.73 -40.95 -2.37
C GLU A 311 22.08 -40.85 -3.77
N ILE A 312 22.15 -41.94 -4.54
CA ILE A 312 21.54 -42.06 -5.88
C ILE A 312 21.01 -43.48 -6.09
N ASP A 313 19.68 -43.68 -5.99
CA ASP A 313 18.96 -44.95 -6.18
C ASP A 313 19.58 -46.18 -5.46
N ASP A 314 20.63 -46.77 -6.06
CA ASP A 314 21.36 -47.97 -5.62
C ASP A 314 22.89 -47.69 -5.41
N HIS A 315 23.28 -46.42 -5.21
CA HIS A 315 24.68 -46.00 -5.04
C HIS A 315 24.79 -44.94 -3.94
N ASP A 316 25.73 -45.15 -3.03
CA ASP A 316 26.00 -44.22 -1.93
C ASP A 316 27.48 -43.82 -1.93
N ILE A 317 27.76 -42.52 -1.75
CA ILE A 317 29.13 -41.99 -1.68
C ILE A 317 29.25 -41.12 -0.44
N GLU A 318 30.10 -41.55 0.51
CA GLU A 318 30.42 -40.77 1.71
C GLU A 318 31.88 -40.29 1.68
N HIS A 319 32.09 -39.03 2.03
CA HIS A 319 33.43 -38.46 2.23
C HIS A 319 33.50 -37.72 3.56
N ASP A 320 34.45 -38.10 4.42
CA ASP A 320 34.70 -37.47 5.71
C ASP A 320 36.20 -37.37 6.02
N GLY A 321 36.76 -36.17 5.87
CA GLY A 321 38.19 -35.92 6.14
C GLY A 321 39.12 -36.60 5.14
N ASP A 322 39.85 -37.63 5.60
CA ASP A 322 40.75 -38.45 4.77
C ASP A 322 40.08 -39.79 4.35
N SER A 323 38.80 -39.98 4.72
CA SER A 323 38.00 -41.18 4.44
C SER A 323 37.09 -40.98 3.23
N LEU A 324 36.96 -42.01 2.40
CA LEU A 324 36.05 -42.08 1.25
C LEU A 324 35.46 -43.49 1.16
N GLU A 325 34.14 -43.58 1.12
CA GLU A 325 33.37 -44.81 0.99
C GLU A 325 32.47 -44.69 -0.26
N VAL A 326 32.39 -45.75 -1.06
CA VAL A 326 31.53 -45.85 -2.24
C VAL A 326 30.88 -47.22 -2.22
N GLU A 327 29.57 -47.27 -1.97
CA GLU A 327 28.77 -48.49 -1.95
C GLU A 327 27.90 -48.55 -3.22
N THR A 328 27.87 -49.69 -3.88
CA THR A 328 27.01 -49.93 -5.05
C THR A 328 26.50 -51.38 -5.04
N ASP A 329 25.45 -51.66 -5.81
CA ASP A 329 24.96 -53.04 -6.01
C ASP A 329 26.03 -54.04 -6.51
N ASP A 330 27.08 -53.58 -7.20
CA ASP A 330 28.07 -54.43 -7.88
C ASP A 330 29.41 -54.51 -7.14
N PHE A 331 29.76 -53.51 -6.33
CA PHE A 331 31.04 -53.41 -5.63
C PHE A 331 30.99 -52.39 -4.48
N ASP A 332 31.88 -52.59 -3.52
CA ASP A 332 32.13 -51.68 -2.40
C ASP A 332 33.60 -51.21 -2.43
N PHE A 333 33.84 -49.94 -2.11
CA PHE A 333 35.18 -49.37 -2.01
C PHE A 333 35.28 -48.48 -0.78
N GLU A 334 36.30 -48.74 0.05
CA GLU A 334 36.59 -47.94 1.23
C GLU A 334 38.05 -47.49 1.23
N SER A 335 38.31 -46.27 1.65
CA SER A 335 39.67 -45.76 1.86
C SER A 335 39.70 -44.89 3.10
N ASP A 336 40.64 -45.16 4.01
CA ASP A 336 40.84 -44.40 5.25
C ASP A 336 42.35 -44.29 5.54
N ASP A 337 42.90 -43.08 5.52
CA ASP A 337 44.32 -42.80 5.71
C ASP A 337 45.26 -43.63 4.78
N ASP A 338 45.88 -44.69 5.32
CA ASP A 338 46.82 -45.58 4.63
C ASP A 338 46.16 -46.93 4.23
N ARG A 339 44.84 -47.07 4.47
CA ARG A 339 44.03 -48.26 4.19
C ARG A 339 43.17 -48.07 2.96
N THR A 340 43.06 -49.14 2.18
CA THR A 340 42.15 -49.19 1.04
C THR A 340 41.61 -50.60 0.89
N GLU A 341 40.30 -50.71 0.72
CA GLU A 341 39.56 -51.96 0.56
C GLU A 341 38.70 -51.86 -0.71
N PHE A 342 38.63 -52.95 -1.46
CA PHE A 342 37.77 -53.08 -2.63
C PHE A 342 37.19 -54.50 -2.63
N GLU A 343 35.86 -54.57 -2.55
CA GLU A 343 35.11 -55.81 -2.58
C GLU A 343 34.19 -55.82 -3.81
N ASP A 344 34.19 -56.91 -4.57
CA ASP A 344 33.15 -57.24 -5.55
C ASP A 344 32.73 -58.71 -5.40
N ASP A 345 31.72 -59.15 -6.16
CA ASP A 345 31.22 -60.54 -6.11
C ASP A 345 32.30 -61.65 -6.19
N ASP A 346 33.44 -61.37 -6.83
CA ASP A 346 34.49 -62.33 -7.15
C ASP A 346 35.86 -62.00 -6.49
N HIS A 347 36.06 -60.79 -5.97
CA HIS A 347 37.34 -60.27 -5.51
C HIS A 347 37.22 -59.53 -4.18
N ASP A 348 38.22 -59.71 -3.33
CA ASP A 348 38.41 -58.95 -2.09
C ASP A 348 39.88 -58.53 -2.05
N ILE A 349 40.12 -57.21 -2.00
CA ILE A 349 41.45 -56.60 -2.08
C ILE A 349 41.61 -55.61 -0.92
N GLU A 350 42.47 -55.96 0.03
CA GLU A 350 42.83 -55.11 1.16
C GLU A 350 44.29 -54.62 1.04
N HIS A 351 44.52 -53.34 1.31
CA HIS A 351 45.86 -52.76 1.44
C HIS A 351 45.95 -51.92 2.71
N ASP A 352 46.83 -52.28 3.65
CA ASP A 352 47.08 -51.52 4.90
C ASP A 352 48.57 -51.10 4.95
N GLY A 353 48.85 -49.85 4.61
CA GLY A 353 50.17 -49.26 4.67
C GLY A 353 51.18 -49.82 3.65
N GLY A 354 51.79 -50.96 3.96
CA GLY A 354 52.76 -51.64 3.07
C GLY A 354 52.38 -53.08 2.72
N ASP A 355 51.32 -53.59 3.36
CA ASP A 355 50.84 -54.94 3.22
C ASP A 355 49.71 -54.94 2.15
N LEU A 356 49.64 -55.99 1.34
CA LEU A 356 48.65 -56.14 0.28
C LEU A 356 48.14 -57.57 0.30
N ASP A 357 46.84 -57.70 0.49
CA ASP A 357 46.11 -58.96 0.51
C ASP A 357 45.09 -58.96 -0.64
N VAL A 358 45.06 -60.07 -1.39
CA VAL A 358 44.17 -60.27 -2.54
C VAL A 358 43.58 -61.66 -2.44
N GLU A 359 42.28 -61.73 -2.22
CA GLU A 359 41.48 -62.94 -2.29
C GLU A 359 40.65 -62.96 -3.58
N HIS A 360 40.61 -64.12 -4.22
CA HIS A 360 39.71 -64.43 -5.35
C HIS A 360 39.41 -65.92 -5.27
N ASP A 361 38.19 -66.36 -5.59
CA ASP A 361 37.60 -67.71 -5.53
C ASP A 361 38.51 -68.99 -5.56
N ASP A 362 39.71 -68.93 -6.15
CA ASP A 362 40.67 -70.04 -6.29
C ASP A 362 42.14 -69.64 -5.96
N LEU A 363 42.43 -68.42 -5.52
CA LEU A 363 43.77 -67.83 -5.37
C LEU A 363 43.83 -66.80 -4.23
N ASP A 364 44.64 -67.09 -3.20
CA ASP A 364 44.96 -66.17 -2.11
C ASP A 364 46.41 -65.67 -2.29
N PHE A 365 46.64 -64.36 -2.22
CA PHE A 365 47.97 -63.73 -2.25
C PHE A 365 48.11 -62.70 -1.14
N GLU A 366 49.11 -62.88 -0.28
CA GLU A 366 49.47 -61.95 0.80
C GLU A 366 50.92 -61.45 0.59
N SER A 367 51.19 -60.17 0.83
CA SER A 367 52.56 -59.62 0.82
C SER A 367 52.94 -58.94 2.13
N ASP A 368 54.05 -59.41 2.74
CA ASP A 368 54.69 -58.87 3.97
C ASP A 368 55.79 -57.82 3.72
#